data_AF-A0A2M7M280-F1
#
_entry.id   AF-A0A2M7M280-F1
#
_cell.length_a   1.000
_cell.length_b   1.000
_cell.length_c   1.000
_cell.angle_alpha   90.00
_cell.angle_beta   90.00
_cell.angle_gamma   90.00
#
_symmetry.space_group_name_H-M   'P 1'
#
loop_
_entity.id
_entity.type
_entity.pdbx_description
1 polymer ?
#
loop_
_entity_poly.entity_id
_entity_poly.type
_entity_poly.pdbx_seq_one_letter_code
_entity_poly.pdbx_strand_id
1 'polypeptide(L)'
;MIKIGVVNIDTSHPASFARILHKENRARYTGIYNDGFRTDEEIEEFIREFNLEKRYDSVEELAQAVDIVFVQGCNWDRHLELAEPAIKLR
;
A
#
# COMPACT_ATOMS: atom_id res chain seq x y z
N MET A 1 -14.66 -2.48 -8.01
CA MET A 1 -13.38 -2.99 -7.50
C MET A 1 -12.85 -1.99 -6.50
N ILE A 2 -12.65 -2.41 -5.25
CA ILE A 2 -12.14 -1.56 -4.17
C ILE A 2 -10.65 -1.36 -4.38
N LYS A 3 -10.23 -0.11 -4.51
CA LYS A 3 -8.84 0.30 -4.67
C LYS A 3 -8.19 0.40 -3.30
N ILE A 4 -7.12 -0.37 -3.08
CA ILE A 4 -6.37 -0.34 -1.83
C ILE A 4 -4.99 0.27 -2.11
N GLY A 5 -4.60 1.25 -1.30
CA GLY A 5 -3.23 1.73 -1.22
C GLY A 5 -2.48 0.98 -0.12
N VAL A 6 -1.28 0.51 -0.40
CA VAL A 6 -0.39 -0.09 0.61
C VAL A 6 0.70 0.90 0.99
N VAL A 7 0.90 1.08 2.30
CA VAL A 7 1.97 1.89 2.88
C VAL A 7 2.98 0.95 3.53
N ASN A 8 4.17 0.90 2.93
CA ASN A 8 5.31 0.04 3.26
C ASN A 8 5.03 -1.47 3.09
N ILE A 9 6.04 -2.21 2.61
CA ILE A 9 5.98 -3.67 2.44
C ILE A 9 7.04 -4.42 3.25
N ASP A 10 7.22 -3.96 4.48
CA ASP A 10 8.27 -4.42 5.40
C ASP A 10 8.12 -5.91 5.78
N THR A 11 6.89 -6.41 5.80
CA THR A 11 6.55 -7.76 6.28
C THR A 11 6.03 -8.67 5.16
N SER A 12 5.68 -9.91 5.49
CA SER A 12 5.03 -10.84 4.55
C SER A 12 3.53 -10.58 4.34
N HIS A 13 2.93 -9.69 5.13
CA HIS A 13 1.49 -9.39 5.06
C HIS A 13 1.06 -8.82 3.70
N PRO A 14 1.73 -7.81 3.10
CA PRO A 14 1.36 -7.29 1.79
C PRO A 14 1.24 -8.37 0.72
N ALA A 15 2.27 -9.19 0.52
CA ALA A 15 2.25 -10.22 -0.51
C ALA A 15 1.16 -11.28 -0.25
N SER A 16 0.96 -11.66 1.01
CA SER A 16 -0.09 -12.61 1.39
C SER A 16 -1.49 -12.05 1.13
N PHE A 17 -1.72 -10.78 1.48
CA PHE A 17 -2.99 -10.10 1.27
C PHE A 17 -3.26 -9.90 -0.21
N ALA A 18 -2.27 -9.47 -1.00
CA ALA A 18 -2.41 -9.30 -2.44
C ALA A 18 -2.89 -10.60 -3.12
N ARG A 19 -2.29 -11.74 -2.75
CA ARG A 19 -2.69 -13.07 -3.27
C ARG A 19 -4.10 -13.47 -2.87
N ILE A 20 -4.53 -13.16 -1.64
CA ILE A 20 -5.88 -13.46 -1.17
C ILE A 20 -6.91 -12.58 -1.88
N LEU A 21 -6.64 -11.28 -1.96
CA LEU A 21 -7.54 -10.28 -2.55
C LEU A 21 -7.74 -10.48 -4.06
N HIS A 22 -6.69 -10.91 -4.77
CA HIS A 22 -6.77 -11.24 -6.20
C HIS A 22 -7.73 -12.39 -6.53
N LYS A 23 -7.98 -13.33 -5.59
CA LYS A 23 -8.87 -14.49 -5.86
C LYS A 23 -10.30 -14.10 -6.18
N GLU A 24 -10.83 -13.12 -5.45
CA GLU A 24 -12.24 -12.71 -5.54
C GLU A 24 -12.44 -11.47 -6.42
N ASN A 25 -11.34 -10.82 -6.85
CA ASN A 25 -11.32 -9.60 -7.68
C ASN A 25 -12.23 -8.44 -7.18
N ARG A 26 -12.67 -8.50 -5.92
CA ARG A 26 -13.52 -7.47 -5.29
C ARG A 26 -12.68 -6.28 -4.85
N ALA A 27 -11.44 -6.52 -4.45
CA ALA A 27 -10.49 -5.53 -3.99
C ALA A 27 -9.06 -5.92 -4.43
N ARG A 28 -8.17 -4.94 -4.61
CA ARG A 28 -6.75 -5.18 -4.90
C ARG A 28 -5.90 -3.99 -4.49
N TYR A 29 -4.60 -4.20 -4.34
CA TYR A 29 -3.65 -3.10 -4.29
C TYR A 29 -3.55 -2.42 -5.65
N THR A 30 -3.76 -1.11 -5.69
CA THR A 30 -3.63 -0.28 -6.89
C THR A 30 -2.52 0.76 -6.76
N GLY A 31 -2.13 1.09 -5.52
CA GLY A 31 -1.10 2.07 -5.25
C GLY A 31 -0.18 1.64 -4.12
N ILE A 32 1.07 2.10 -4.17
CA ILE A 32 2.05 1.89 -3.10
C ILE A 32 2.76 3.20 -2.76
N TYR A 33 2.95 3.45 -1.48
CA TYR A 33 3.93 4.38 -0.94
C TYR A 33 4.93 3.58 -0.10
N ASN A 34 6.22 3.90 -0.22
CA ASN A 34 7.25 3.24 0.58
C ASN A 34 8.32 4.22 1.05
N ASP A 35 8.42 4.39 2.36
CA ASP A 35 9.54 5.00 3.09
C ASP A 35 10.23 4.00 4.04
N GLY A 36 9.80 2.74 3.99
CA GLY A 36 10.39 1.63 4.74
C GLY A 36 11.77 1.19 4.23
N PHE A 37 12.27 0.09 4.78
CA PHE A 37 13.65 -0.37 4.52
C PHE A 37 13.82 -1.17 3.23
N ARG A 38 12.74 -1.44 2.50
CA ARG A 38 12.75 -2.19 1.24
C ARG A 38 13.42 -1.38 0.14
N THR A 39 14.22 -2.05 -0.69
CA THR A 39 14.91 -1.38 -1.80
C THR A 39 13.95 -1.06 -2.93
N ASP A 40 14.33 -0.12 -3.80
CA ASP A 40 13.52 0.23 -4.98
C ASP A 40 13.28 -0.99 -5.86
N GLU A 41 14.27 -1.89 -6.01
CA GLU A 41 14.11 -3.13 -6.76
C GLU A 41 13.02 -4.04 -6.16
N GLU A 42 13.01 -4.21 -4.83
CA GLU A 42 11.96 -4.99 -4.14
C GLU A 42 10.57 -4.37 -4.33
N ILE A 43 10.48 -3.03 -4.31
CA ILE A 43 9.21 -2.33 -4.57
C ILE A 43 8.75 -2.54 -6.01
N GLU A 44 9.64 -2.40 -6.99
CA GLU A 44 9.32 -2.59 -8.42
C GLU A 44 8.97 -4.06 -8.74
N GLU A 45 9.59 -5.02 -8.07
CA GLU A 45 9.17 -6.43 -8.14
C GLU A 45 7.75 -6.61 -7.61
N PHE A 46 7.41 -6.05 -6.45
CA PHE A 46 6.07 -6.13 -5.88
C PHE A 46 5.01 -5.49 -6.79
N ILE A 47 5.31 -4.31 -7.36
CA ILE A 47 4.44 -3.60 -8.30
C ILE A 47 4.14 -4.48 -9.51
N ARG A 48 5.17 -5.10 -10.09
CA ARG A 48 5.03 -5.99 -11.25
C ARG A 48 4.30 -7.29 -10.91
N GLU A 49 4.63 -7.93 -9.79
CA GLU A 49 4.02 -9.20 -9.36
C GLU A 49 2.50 -9.05 -9.19
N PHE A 50 2.06 -7.95 -8.58
CA PHE A 50 0.64 -7.75 -8.25
C PHE A 50 -0.09 -6.76 -9.15
N ASN A 51 0.57 -6.24 -10.19
CA ASN A 51 0.03 -5.31 -11.18
C ASN A 51 -0.54 -4.03 -10.55
N LEU A 52 0.26 -3.38 -9.69
CA LEU A 52 -0.09 -2.07 -9.12
C LEU A 52 0.01 -0.99 -10.21
N GLU A 53 -0.83 0.03 -10.08
CA GLU A 53 -0.99 1.06 -11.11
C GLU A 53 0.04 2.20 -10.95
N LYS A 54 0.41 2.53 -9.70
CA LYS A 54 1.29 3.66 -9.41
C LYS A 54 2.04 3.51 -8.09
N ARG A 55 3.32 3.88 -8.09
CA ARG A 55 4.08 4.24 -6.89
C ARG A 55 3.91 5.74 -6.62
N TYR A 56 3.63 6.11 -5.39
CA TYR A 56 3.35 7.47 -4.95
C TYR A 56 4.49 8.02 -4.09
N ASP A 57 4.70 9.33 -4.17
CA ASP A 57 5.76 10.04 -3.45
C ASP A 57 5.31 10.53 -2.06
N SER A 58 4.01 10.47 -1.77
CA SER A 58 3.43 10.81 -0.46
C SER A 58 2.23 9.92 -0.12
N VAL A 59 1.94 9.80 1.18
CA VAL A 59 0.77 9.06 1.67
C VAL A 59 -0.52 9.82 1.36
N GLU A 60 -0.46 11.15 1.33
CA GLU A 60 -1.56 12.04 0.98
C GLU A 60 -2.05 11.78 -0.46
N GLU A 61 -1.13 11.76 -1.43
CA GLU A 61 -1.49 11.44 -2.81
C GLU A 61 -2.04 10.02 -2.94
N LEU A 62 -1.45 9.05 -2.23
CA LEU A 62 -1.95 7.68 -2.20
C LEU A 62 -3.38 7.65 -1.64
N ALA A 63 -3.62 8.29 -0.50
CA ALA A 63 -4.90 8.29 0.20
C ALA A 63 -6.03 8.92 -0.61
N GLN A 64 -5.75 9.94 -1.41
CA GLN A 64 -6.72 10.57 -2.32
C GLN A 64 -7.06 9.69 -3.54
N ALA A 65 -6.17 8.76 -3.92
CA ALA A 65 -6.34 7.93 -5.10
C ALA A 65 -7.03 6.58 -4.85
N VAL A 66 -7.24 6.20 -3.58
CA VAL A 66 -7.70 4.85 -3.17
C VAL A 66 -8.85 4.89 -2.16
N ASP A 67 -9.65 3.83 -2.14
CA ASP A 67 -10.79 3.70 -1.23
C ASP A 67 -10.35 3.30 0.19
N ILE A 68 -9.25 2.56 0.32
CA ILE A 68 -8.72 2.02 1.59
C ILE A 68 -7.21 2.17 1.61
N VAL A 69 -6.64 2.55 2.75
CA VAL A 69 -5.18 2.52 2.97
C VAL A 69 -4.85 1.43 3.98
N PHE A 70 -3.89 0.57 3.63
CA PHE A 70 -3.29 -0.40 4.54
C PHE A 70 -1.90 0.06 4.95
N VAL A 71 -1.74 0.43 6.21
CA VAL A 71 -0.44 0.70 6.83
C VAL A 71 0.16 -0.63 7.26
N GLN A 72 1.15 -1.12 6.52
CA GLN A 72 1.75 -2.45 6.72
C GLN A 72 3.25 -2.41 7.03
N GLY A 73 3.78 -1.22 7.29
CA GLY A 73 5.13 -1.02 7.82
C GLY A 73 5.28 -1.58 9.23
N CYS A 74 6.49 -2.03 9.58
CA CYS A 74 6.78 -2.59 10.89
C CYS A 74 7.22 -1.54 11.93
N ASN A 75 7.49 -0.30 11.49
CA ASN A 75 7.77 0.80 12.40
C ASN A 75 6.48 1.36 13.02
N TRP A 76 6.13 0.86 14.21
CA TRP A 76 4.91 1.23 14.92
C TRP A 76 4.83 2.70 15.31
N ASP A 77 5.96 3.38 15.54
CA ASP A 77 5.99 4.80 15.89
C ASP A 77 5.49 5.69 14.75
N ARG A 78 5.44 5.15 13.52
CA ARG A 78 4.96 5.86 12.31
C ARG A 78 3.49 5.60 11.99
N HIS A 79 2.84 4.60 12.60
CA HIS A 79 1.50 4.16 12.18
C HIS A 79 0.45 5.27 12.24
N LEU A 80 0.46 6.09 13.29
CA LEU A 80 -0.51 7.19 13.42
C LEU A 80 -0.32 8.25 12.33
N GLU A 81 0.92 8.68 12.08
CA GLU A 81 1.20 9.65 11.01
C GLU A 81 0.83 9.08 9.65
N LEU A 82 1.21 7.82 9.36
CA LEU A 82 0.93 7.19 8.07
C LEU A 82 -0.56 6.88 7.85
N ALA A 83 -1.35 6.72 8.92
CA ALA A 83 -2.80 6.50 8.81
C ALA A 83 -3.58 7.82 8.72
N GLU A 84 -3.04 8.91 9.26
CA GLU A 84 -3.74 10.19 9.40
C GLU A 84 -4.28 10.76 8.07
N PRO A 85 -3.53 10.77 6.95
CA PRO A 85 -4.04 11.26 5.66
C PRO A 85 -5.31 10.55 5.21
N ALA A 86 -5.41 9.23 5.45
CA ALA A 86 -6.59 8.44 5.09
C ALA A 86 -7.83 8.75 5.94
N ILE A 87 -7.66 9.42 7.08
CA ILE A 87 -8.76 9.85 7.96
C ILE A 87 -9.15 11.30 7.68
N LYS A 88 -8.16 12.18 7.49
CA LYS A 88 -8.36 13.63 7.36
C LYS A 88 -8.76 14.10 5.96
N LEU A 89 -8.38 13.37 4.91
CA LEU A 89 -8.60 13.79 3.51
C LEU A 89 -9.85 13.14 2.86
N ARG A 90 -10.75 12.59 3.67
CA ARG A 90 -11.96 11.89 3.20
C ARG A 90 -13.25 12.64 3.50
#